data_AF-A0A257MCG4-F1
#
_entry.id   AF-A0A257MCG4-F1
#
_cell.length_a   1.000
_cell.length_b   1.000
_cell.length_c   1.000
_cell.angle_alpha   90.00
_cell.angle_beta   90.00
_cell.angle_gamma   90.00
#
_symmetry.space_group_name_H-M   'P 1'
#
loop_
_entity.id
_entity.type
_entity.pdbx_description
1 polymer ?
#
loop_
_entity_poly.entity_id
_entity_poly.type
_entity_poly.pdbx_seq_one_letter_code
_entity_poly.pdbx_strand_id
1 'polypeptide(L)'
;MNVFRVIRPPDIFTLLNLVFGFMAILFAGRAAGGSSTQYALVFILLAAMADGLDGLVARKMGGSPLGANLDSLADLVSFGLAPPFLAISAFHLPPHIWPAAILFLLCGALRLARF
;
A
#
# COMPACT_ATOMS: atom_id res chain seq x y z
N MET A 1 0.29 -21.17 16.34
CA MET A 1 -0.60 -20.03 16.66
C MET A 1 -1.60 -19.88 15.54
N ASN A 2 -2.91 -19.97 15.81
CA ASN A 2 -3.94 -19.74 14.78
C ASN A 2 -4.03 -18.23 14.51
N VAL A 3 -3.41 -17.78 13.42
CA VAL A 3 -3.37 -16.36 12.99
C VAL A 3 -4.78 -15.76 12.98
N PHE A 4 -5.78 -16.52 12.52
CA PHE A 4 -7.19 -16.10 12.46
C PHE A 4 -7.83 -15.77 13.81
N ARG A 5 -7.27 -16.20 14.95
CA ARG A 5 -7.83 -15.93 16.29
C ARG A 5 -7.38 -14.58 16.87
N VAL A 6 -6.38 -13.94 16.24
CA VAL A 6 -5.77 -12.68 16.69
C VAL A 6 -6.31 -11.47 15.91
N ILE A 7 -6.97 -11.72 14.78
CA ILE A 7 -7.51 -10.70 13.88
C ILE A 7 -8.64 -9.94 14.56
N ARG A 8 -8.50 -8.62 14.63
CA ARG A 8 -9.51 -7.67 15.09
C ARG A 8 -10.10 -6.88 13.91
N PRO A 9 -11.22 -6.17 14.09
CA PRO A 9 -11.82 -5.36 13.03
C PRO A 9 -10.87 -4.36 12.32
N PRO A 10 -9.92 -3.69 13.01
CA PRO A 10 -8.93 -2.83 12.33
C PRO A 10 -8.09 -3.60 11.31
N ASP A 11 -7.69 -4.83 11.63
CA ASP A 11 -6.82 -5.64 10.78
C ASP A 11 -7.49 -6.00 9.43
N ILE A 12 -8.83 -6.00 9.37
CA ILE A 12 -9.58 -6.18 8.11
C ILE A 12 -9.42 -4.98 7.19
N PHE A 13 -9.45 -3.76 7.75
CA PHE A 13 -9.24 -2.53 7.00
C PHE A 13 -7.79 -2.43 6.51
N THR A 14 -6.83 -2.89 7.31
CA THR A 14 -5.43 -3.01 6.89
C THR A 14 -5.25 -4.02 5.75
N LEU A 15 -5.94 -5.15 5.79
CA LEU A 15 -5.95 -6.10 4.69
C LEU A 15 -6.61 -5.52 3.43
N LEU A 16 -7.64 -4.68 3.58
CA LEU A 16 -8.23 -3.94 2.47
C LEU A 16 -7.26 -2.90 1.89
N ASN A 17 -6.51 -2.17 2.73
CA ASN A 17 -5.42 -1.29 2.31
C ASN A 17 -4.46 -2.07 1.40
N LEU A 18 -3.96 -3.22 1.86
CA LEU A 18 -3.07 -4.09 1.08
C LEU A 18 -3.69 -4.55 -0.25
N VAL A 19 -4.96 -4.97 -0.25
CA VAL A 19 -5.66 -5.40 -1.47
C VAL A 19 -5.76 -4.25 -2.47
N PHE A 20 -6.10 -3.05 -2.02
CA PHE A 20 -6.17 -1.87 -2.89
C PHE A 20 -4.80 -1.46 -3.41
N GLY A 21 -3.75 -1.47 -2.58
CA GLY A 21 -2.37 -1.22 -3.01
C GLY A 21 -1.91 -2.21 -4.07
N PHE A 22 -2.20 -3.50 -3.91
CA PHE A 22 -1.86 -4.51 -4.91
C PHE A 22 -2.65 -4.35 -6.21
N MET A 23 -3.96 -4.03 -6.14
CA MET A 23 -4.77 -3.73 -7.31
C MET A 23 -4.23 -2.51 -8.06
N ALA A 24 -3.78 -1.46 -7.36
CA ALA A 24 -3.13 -0.32 -7.99
C ALA A 24 -1.91 -0.72 -8.82
N ILE A 25 -1.06 -1.61 -8.29
CA ILE A 25 0.11 -2.15 -9.02
C ILE A 25 -0.35 -2.95 -10.26
N LEU A 26 -1.37 -3.79 -10.15
CA LEU A 26 -1.88 -4.56 -11.29
C LEU A 26 -2.43 -3.66 -12.41
N PHE A 27 -3.14 -2.59 -12.06
CA PHE A 27 -3.65 -1.64 -13.05
C PHE A 27 -2.54 -0.76 -13.63
N ALA A 28 -1.57 -0.35 -12.80
CA ALA A 28 -0.37 0.35 -13.26
C ALA A 28 0.43 -0.49 -14.27
N GLY A 29 0.59 -1.79 -14.06
CA GLY A 29 1.33 -2.66 -14.98
C GLY A 29 0.64 -2.85 -16.34
N ARG A 30 -0.67 -2.59 -16.39
CA ARG A 30 -1.50 -2.59 -17.61
C ARG A 30 -1.69 -1.17 -18.19
N ALA A 31 -0.98 -0.16 -17.66
CA ALA A 31 -1.12 1.25 -18.01
C ALA A 31 -0.61 1.64 -19.42
N ALA A 32 -0.28 0.67 -20.28
CA ALA A 32 0.00 0.92 -21.69
C ALA A 32 -1.17 1.58 -22.47
N GLY A 33 -2.35 1.75 -21.84
CA GLY A 33 -3.48 2.54 -22.34
C GLY A 33 -4.15 3.35 -21.22
N GLY A 34 -4.51 4.60 -21.51
CA GLY A 34 -4.77 5.67 -20.52
C GLY A 34 -5.80 5.38 -19.42
N SER A 35 -6.86 4.59 -19.69
CA SER A 35 -7.89 4.28 -18.68
C SER A 35 -7.36 3.45 -17.50
N SER A 36 -6.36 2.58 -17.72
CA SER A 36 -5.77 1.74 -16.68
C SER A 36 -5.01 2.55 -15.62
N THR A 37 -4.38 3.66 -16.01
CA THR A 37 -3.70 4.59 -15.09
C THR A 37 -4.68 5.24 -14.12
N GLN A 38 -5.87 5.62 -14.59
CA GLN A 38 -6.89 6.24 -13.74
C GLN A 38 -7.38 5.28 -12.66
N TYR A 39 -7.61 4.00 -13.01
CA TYR A 39 -7.97 2.99 -12.03
C TYR A 39 -6.86 2.78 -10.99
N ALA A 40 -5.59 2.76 -11.41
CA ALA A 40 -4.48 2.65 -10.48
C ALA A 40 -4.44 3.80 -9.46
N LEU A 41 -4.65 5.06 -9.90
CA LEU A 41 -4.78 6.20 -8.98
C LEU A 41 -5.95 6.01 -8.00
N VAL A 42 -7.12 5.61 -8.51
CA VAL A 42 -8.31 5.40 -7.67
C VAL A 42 -8.03 4.34 -6.60
N PHE A 43 -7.36 3.24 -6.94
CA PHE A 43 -6.99 2.22 -5.97
C PHE A 43 -5.97 2.71 -4.93
N ILE A 44 -5.01 3.57 -5.29
CA ILE A 44 -4.11 4.20 -4.30
C ILE A 44 -4.90 5.08 -3.33
N LEU A 45 -5.88 5.84 -3.84
CA LEU A 45 -6.75 6.68 -2.98
C LEU A 45 -7.63 5.82 -2.07
N LEU A 46 -8.18 4.71 -2.57
CA LEU A 46 -8.94 3.77 -1.75
C LEU A 46 -8.06 3.10 -0.68
N ALA A 47 -6.81 2.79 -1.00
CA ALA A 47 -5.84 2.30 -0.02
C ALA A 47 -5.60 3.33 1.10
N ALA A 48 -5.38 4.61 0.75
CA ALA A 48 -5.26 5.71 1.71
C ALA A 48 -6.51 5.90 2.58
N MET A 49 -7.70 5.69 2.02
CA MET A 49 -8.93 5.72 2.80
C MET A 49 -9.03 4.54 3.78
N ALA A 50 -8.64 3.33 3.35
CA ALA A 50 -8.66 2.15 4.20
C ALA A 50 -7.67 2.26 5.38
N ASP A 51 -6.46 2.77 5.11
CA ASP A 51 -5.41 3.10 6.10
C ASP A 51 -5.82 4.22 7.06
N GLY A 52 -6.55 5.22 6.56
CA GLY A 52 -7.14 6.22 7.45
C GLY A 52 -8.16 5.61 8.41
N LEU A 53 -8.91 4.59 7.96
CA LEU A 53 -9.99 3.97 8.72
C LEU A 53 -9.48 2.94 9.74
N ASP A 54 -8.50 2.09 9.43
CA ASP A 54 -7.95 1.15 10.42
C ASP A 54 -7.31 1.89 11.61
N GLY A 55 -6.57 2.96 11.38
CA GLY A 55 -5.96 3.78 12.42
C GLY A 55 -6.99 4.50 13.29
N LEU A 56 -8.15 4.85 12.75
CA LEU A 56 -9.27 5.40 13.52
C LEU A 56 -9.99 4.33 14.34
N VAL A 57 -10.23 3.14 13.77
CA VAL A 57 -10.91 2.03 14.44
C VAL A 57 -10.00 1.44 15.53
N ALA A 58 -8.69 1.32 15.29
CA ALA A 58 -7.70 0.85 16.25
C ALA A 58 -7.61 1.76 17.48
N ARG A 59 -7.72 3.08 17.31
CA ARG A 59 -7.79 4.04 18.43
C ARG A 59 -9.04 3.87 19.28
N LYS A 60 -10.17 3.48 18.68
CA LYS A 60 -11.46 3.32 19.39
C LYS A 60 -11.64 1.94 20.03
N MET A 61 -11.14 0.87 19.41
CA MET A 61 -11.40 -0.52 19.81
C MET A 61 -10.17 -1.26 20.36
N GLY A 62 -8.98 -0.68 20.25
CA GLY A 62 -7.72 -1.29 20.64
C GLY A 62 -7.16 -2.23 19.55
N GLY A 63 -5.97 -1.92 19.05
CA GLY A 63 -5.27 -2.71 18.03
C GLY A 63 -4.73 -4.06 18.53
N SER A 64 -4.34 -4.93 17.60
CA SER A 64 -3.63 -6.17 17.89
C SER A 64 -2.12 -6.00 17.61
N PRO A 65 -1.22 -6.71 18.33
CA PRO A 65 0.22 -6.67 18.04
C PRO A 65 0.58 -7.18 16.63
N LEU A 66 -0.25 -8.08 16.10
CA LEU A 66 -0.14 -8.56 14.72
C LEU A 66 -0.58 -7.48 13.74
N GLY A 67 -1.66 -6.76 14.05
CA GLY A 67 -2.21 -5.66 13.26
C GLY A 67 -1.20 -4.55 13.02
N ALA A 68 -0.43 -4.16 14.04
CA ALA A 68 0.62 -3.14 13.88
C ALA A 68 1.70 -3.54 12.85
N ASN A 69 2.10 -4.82 12.81
CA ASN A 69 3.05 -5.30 11.80
C ASN A 69 2.40 -5.42 10.42
N LEU A 70 1.13 -5.83 10.35
CA LEU A 70 0.38 -5.90 9.11
C LEU A 70 0.18 -4.51 8.48
N ASP A 71 -0.01 -3.49 9.31
CA ASP A 71 -0.17 -2.09 8.92
C ASP A 71 1.05 -1.59 8.14
N SER A 72 2.22 -1.71 8.76
CA SER A 72 3.51 -1.37 8.12
C SER A 72 3.76 -2.14 6.82
N LEU A 73 3.33 -3.41 6.72
CA LEU A 73 3.47 -4.20 5.49
C LEU A 73 2.49 -3.74 4.40
N ALA A 74 1.25 -3.43 4.76
CA ALA A 74 0.24 -2.91 3.84
C ALA A 74 0.67 -1.54 3.30
N ASP A 75 1.14 -0.65 4.17
CA ASP A 75 1.64 0.68 3.82
C ASP A 75 2.83 0.66 2.88
N LEU A 76 3.74 -0.30 3.08
CA LEU A 76 4.88 -0.46 2.19
C LEU A 76 4.43 -0.78 0.75
N VAL A 77 3.39 -1.60 0.60
CA VAL A 77 2.85 -1.96 -0.72
C VAL A 77 2.06 -0.78 -1.31
N SER A 78 1.13 -0.21 -0.54
CA SER A 78 0.21 0.83 -1.00
C SER A 78 0.86 2.18 -1.26
N PHE A 79 1.82 2.59 -0.42
CA PHE A 79 2.45 3.91 -0.50
C PHE A 79 3.93 3.87 -0.81
N GLY A 80 4.63 2.79 -0.46
CA GLY A 80 6.04 2.62 -0.81
C GLY A 80 6.24 2.14 -2.25
N LEU A 81 5.47 1.12 -2.67
CA LEU A 81 5.66 0.44 -3.96
C LEU A 81 4.73 0.92 -5.06
N ALA A 82 3.43 1.07 -4.78
CA ALA A 82 2.44 1.39 -5.83
C ALA A 82 2.68 2.75 -6.52
N PRO A 83 2.99 3.86 -5.81
CA PRO A 83 3.21 5.16 -6.45
C PRO A 83 4.41 5.22 -7.40
N PRO A 84 5.64 4.78 -7.04
CA PRO A 84 6.75 4.81 -7.98
C PRO A 84 6.54 3.84 -9.16
N PHE A 85 5.89 2.70 -8.94
CA PHE A 85 5.55 1.77 -10.01
C PHE A 85 4.54 2.36 -11.00
N LEU A 86 3.53 3.05 -10.49
CA LEU A 86 2.57 3.81 -11.30
C LEU A 86 3.27 4.92 -12.10
N ALA A 87 4.16 5.69 -11.48
CA ALA A 87 4.89 6.75 -12.18
C ALA A 87 5.75 6.20 -13.33
N ILE A 88 6.48 5.11 -13.09
CA ILE A 88 7.27 4.45 -14.15
C ILE A 88 6.38 3.97 -15.29
N SER A 89 5.26 3.31 -14.96
CA SER A 89 4.38 2.69 -15.95
C SER A 89 3.57 3.72 -16.74
N ALA A 90 3.06 4.76 -16.09
CA ALA A 90 2.22 5.79 -16.73
C ALA A 90 3.02 6.70 -17.68
N PHE A 91 4.23 7.10 -17.27
CA PHE A 91 5.08 8.01 -18.05
C PHE A 91 6.10 7.27 -18.93
N HIS A 92 6.06 5.94 -18.97
CA HIS A 92 7.02 5.11 -19.71
C HIS A 92 8.47 5.48 -19.37
N LEU A 93 8.74 5.65 -18.07
CA LEU A 93 10.04 6.14 -17.61
C LEU A 93 11.13 5.11 -17.93
N PRO A 94 12.29 5.58 -18.46
CA PRO A 94 13.36 4.70 -18.86
C PRO A 94 14.03 4.01 -17.65
N PRO A 95 14.71 2.86 -17.85
CA PRO A 95 15.29 2.05 -16.77
C PRO A 95 16.30 2.78 -15.86
N HIS A 96 16.93 3.85 -16.33
CA HIS A 96 17.87 4.63 -15.51
C HIS A 96 17.19 5.37 -14.34
N ILE A 97 15.86 5.48 -14.32
CA ILE A 97 15.09 6.06 -13.21
C ILE A 97 14.83 5.03 -12.09
N TRP A 98 14.97 3.73 -12.36
CA TRP A 98 14.69 2.68 -11.38
C TRP A 98 15.46 2.83 -10.06
N PRO A 99 16.74 3.25 -10.02
CA PRO A 99 17.45 3.49 -8.76
C PRO A 99 16.74 4.52 -7.87
N ALA A 100 16.15 5.57 -8.44
CA ALA A 100 15.40 6.57 -7.68
C ALA A 100 14.09 6.00 -7.11
N ALA A 101 13.38 5.18 -7.89
CA ALA A 101 12.19 4.47 -7.42
C ALA A 101 12.52 3.45 -6.32
N ILE A 102 13.63 2.73 -6.47
CA ILE A 102 14.14 1.81 -5.44
C ILE A 102 14.51 2.58 -4.18
N LEU A 103 15.22 3.71 -4.31
CA LEU A 103 15.56 4.55 -3.17
C LEU A 103 14.29 5.05 -2.44
N PHE A 104 13.27 5.48 -3.17
CA PHE A 104 11.98 5.87 -2.59
C PHE A 104 11.34 4.71 -1.79
N LEU A 105 11.30 3.50 -2.37
CA LEU A 105 10.78 2.31 -1.70
C LEU A 105 11.59 1.97 -0.44
N LEU A 106 12.92 2.01 -0.52
CA LEU A 106 13.82 1.75 0.60
C LEU A 106 13.65 2.78 1.72
N CYS A 107 13.55 4.06 1.39
CA CYS A 107 13.25 5.12 2.35
C CYS A 107 11.90 4.90 3.04
N GLY A 108 10.88 4.49 2.28
CA GLY A 108 9.57 4.12 2.83
C GLY A 108 9.67 2.94 3.80
N ALA A 109 10.36 1.87 3.40
CA ALA A 109 10.58 0.69 4.23
C ALA A 109 11.31 1.02 5.54
N LEU A 110 12.41 1.78 5.46
CA LEU A 110 13.19 2.18 6.65
C LEU A 110 12.40 3.07 7.60
N ARG A 111 11.54 3.96 7.05
CA ARG A 111 10.64 4.79 7.86
C ARG A 111 9.64 3.92 8.62
N LEU A 112 9.02 2.96 7.95
CA LEU A 112 8.00 2.08 8.54
C LEU A 112 8.60 1.09 9.54
N ALA A 113 9.79 0.56 9.27
CA ALA A 113 10.49 -0.37 10.16
C ALA A 113 10.97 0.27 11.48
N ARG A 114 10.93 1.61 11.60
CA ARG A 114 11.26 2.32 12.84
C ARG A 114 10.09 2.35 13.83
N PHE A 115 8.87 2.11 13.35
CA PHE A 115 7.64 2.09 14.14
C PHE A 115 7.30 0.67 14.56
#